data_AF-A0A9Q9IBC7-F1
#
_entry.id   AF-A0A9Q9IBC7-F1
#
_cell.length_a   1.000
_cell.length_b   1.000
_cell.length_c   1.000
_cell.angle_alpha   90.00
_cell.angle_beta   90.00
_cell.angle_gamma   90.00
#
_symmetry.space_group_name_H-M   'P 1'
#
loop_
_entity.id
_entity.type
_entity.pdbx_description
1 polymer ?
#
loop_
_entity_poly.entity_id
_entity_poly.type
_entity_poly.pdbx_seq_one_letter_code
_entity_poly.pdbx_strand_id
1 'polypeptide(L)'
;MTGAAPAALSRGLRLAVAALALLLPGGFRDRQRAEWTADLMTLPAGRWRYLSGAARTLPALHAAARRAGLARGPAVAGPAPLALAAPARILLAGLGWPVLSWLLVVPLPYFVFDIPDRIARTGVVDPKSLWPGGVLFWVLLPLILALTFGAYVALAGGWLLAATIGLAGAAVGAACRRIWLAVAGLALAAAALLAVTVAGLPMFDADPGYGAALLGTVAVGLGLWGRSLGRWQRGWLVTVGLAAAAVLAAHHTTLGAAMHAWYLD
;
A
#
# COMPACT_ATOMS: atom_id res chain seq x y z
N MET A 1 -27.40 -36.68 18.92
CA MET A 1 -26.68 -35.68 18.11
C MET A 1 -25.52 -35.17 18.93
N THR A 2 -24.31 -35.64 18.67
CA THR A 2 -23.09 -35.23 19.39
C THR A 2 -22.72 -33.81 18.93
N GLY A 3 -23.01 -32.83 19.78
CA GLY A 3 -22.64 -31.44 19.52
C GLY A 3 -21.13 -31.28 19.59
N ALA A 4 -20.47 -31.31 18.43
CA ALA A 4 -19.08 -30.89 18.33
C ALA A 4 -18.99 -29.43 18.82
N ALA A 5 -18.13 -29.18 19.81
CA ALA A 5 -17.89 -27.84 20.31
C ALA A 5 -17.49 -26.93 19.14
N PRO A 6 -18.08 -25.72 19.03
CA PRO A 6 -17.82 -24.85 17.89
C PRO A 6 -16.33 -24.48 17.86
N ALA A 7 -15.67 -24.79 16.73
CA ALA A 7 -14.26 -24.54 16.55
C ALA A 7 -13.95 -23.04 16.70
N ALA A 8 -13.02 -22.70 17.59
CA ALA A 8 -12.66 -21.32 17.87
C ALA A 8 -12.26 -20.56 16.60
N LEU A 9 -12.68 -19.28 16.47
CA LEU A 9 -12.24 -18.43 15.37
C LEU A 9 -10.72 -18.29 15.33
N SER A 10 -10.15 -18.25 14.13
CA SER A 10 -8.73 -17.93 13.95
C SER A 10 -8.46 -16.47 14.34
N ARG A 11 -7.21 -16.15 14.69
CA ARG A 11 -6.80 -14.77 15.02
C ARG A 11 -7.10 -13.79 13.88
N GLY A 12 -6.88 -14.19 12.63
CA GLY A 12 -7.14 -13.35 11.46
C GLY A 12 -8.61 -12.97 11.30
N LEU A 13 -9.54 -13.90 11.53
CA LEU A 13 -10.98 -13.62 11.48
C LEU A 13 -11.42 -12.69 12.60
N ARG A 14 -10.89 -12.87 13.81
CA ARG A 14 -11.17 -11.97 14.94
C ARG A 14 -10.71 -10.54 14.66
N LEU A 15 -9.52 -10.39 14.09
CA LEU A 15 -8.98 -9.08 13.70
C LEU A 15 -9.82 -8.44 12.59
N ALA A 16 -10.23 -9.20 11.58
CA ALA A 16 -11.08 -8.70 10.51
C ALA A 16 -12.45 -8.23 11.04
N VAL A 17 -13.10 -9.01 11.92
CA VAL A 17 -14.35 -8.58 12.58
C VAL A 17 -14.13 -7.30 13.40
N ALA A 18 -13.05 -7.23 14.18
CA ALA A 18 -12.73 -6.04 14.97
C ALA A 18 -12.53 -4.80 14.08
N ALA A 19 -11.81 -4.95 12.97
CA ALA A 19 -11.58 -3.88 12.01
C ALA A 19 -12.89 -3.40 11.36
N LEU A 20 -13.76 -4.32 10.93
CA LEU A 20 -15.08 -3.97 10.38
C LEU A 20 -15.97 -3.27 11.41
N ALA A 21 -15.95 -3.74 12.66
CA ALA A 21 -16.77 -3.17 13.74
C ALA A 21 -16.33 -1.75 14.12
N LEU A 22 -15.03 -1.43 14.03
CA LEU A 22 -14.52 -0.07 14.26
C LEU A 22 -15.11 0.97 13.29
N LEU A 23 -15.56 0.54 12.11
CA LEU A 23 -16.18 1.41 11.09
C LEU A 23 -17.67 1.71 11.37
N LEU A 24 -18.24 1.10 12.41
CA LEU A 24 -19.62 1.33 12.84
C LEU A 24 -19.69 2.29 14.05
N PRO A 25 -20.81 3.04 14.20
CA PRO A 25 -21.06 3.86 15.40
C PRO A 25 -21.05 3.01 16.67
N GLY A 26 -20.59 3.59 17.79
CA GLY A 26 -20.39 2.87 19.05
C GLY A 26 -21.61 2.06 19.52
N GLY A 27 -22.82 2.64 19.47
CA GLY A 27 -24.05 1.95 19.87
C GLY A 27 -24.47 0.78 18.97
N PHE A 28 -23.90 0.64 17.77
CA PHE A 28 -24.18 -0.44 16.82
C PHE A 28 -23.02 -1.44 16.71
N ARG A 29 -21.82 -1.02 17.11
CA ARG A 29 -20.56 -1.76 16.98
C ARG A 29 -20.58 -3.08 17.71
N ASP A 30 -20.94 -3.09 18.99
CA ASP A 30 -20.81 -4.28 19.83
C ASP A 30 -21.83 -5.35 19.43
N ARG A 31 -23.05 -4.93 19.08
CA ARG A 31 -24.08 -5.79 18.52
C ARG A 31 -23.60 -6.43 17.21
N GLN A 32 -23.11 -5.63 16.27
CA GLN A 32 -22.72 -6.16 14.97
C GLN A 32 -21.46 -7.01 15.02
N ARG A 33 -20.55 -6.67 15.93
CA ARG A 33 -19.40 -7.51 16.26
C ARG A 33 -19.85 -8.88 16.78
N ALA A 34 -20.82 -8.92 17.69
CA ALA A 34 -21.35 -10.17 18.23
C ALA A 34 -22.07 -11.00 17.15
N GLU A 35 -22.92 -10.37 16.33
CA GLU A 35 -23.63 -11.02 15.22
C GLU A 35 -22.65 -11.64 14.21
N TRP A 36 -21.67 -10.86 13.72
CA TRP A 36 -20.66 -11.39 12.79
C TRP A 36 -19.79 -12.48 13.42
N THR A 37 -19.46 -12.37 14.70
CA THR A 37 -18.69 -13.40 15.41
C THR A 37 -19.49 -14.69 15.51
N ALA A 38 -20.78 -14.60 15.85
CA ALA A 38 -21.69 -15.76 15.91
C ALA A 38 -21.87 -16.41 14.54
N ASP A 39 -22.12 -15.62 13.49
CA ASP A 39 -22.26 -16.13 12.12
C ASP A 39 -20.99 -16.83 11.63
N LEU A 40 -19.81 -16.30 11.96
CA LEU A 40 -18.55 -16.94 11.59
C LEU A 40 -18.29 -18.26 12.33
N MET A 41 -18.82 -18.40 13.56
CA MET A 41 -18.72 -19.64 14.33
C MET A 41 -19.66 -20.72 13.79
N THR A 42 -20.79 -20.34 13.20
CA THR A 42 -21.75 -21.29 12.59
C THR A 42 -21.38 -21.66 11.16
N LEU A 43 -20.57 -20.86 10.48
CA LEU A 43 -20.12 -21.14 9.11
C LEU A 43 -18.99 -22.19 9.06
N PRO A 44 -19.21 -23.35 8.41
CA PRO A 44 -18.20 -24.40 8.27
C PRO A 44 -17.11 -24.04 7.24
N ALA A 45 -17.45 -23.26 6.20
CA ALA A 45 -16.53 -22.79 5.16
C ALA A 45 -16.96 -21.41 4.63
N GLY A 46 -16.09 -20.74 3.87
CA GLY A 46 -16.42 -19.46 3.22
C GLY A 46 -16.41 -18.22 4.13
N ARG A 47 -15.78 -18.33 5.31
CA ARG A 47 -15.70 -17.26 6.34
C ARG A 47 -15.14 -15.93 5.79
N TRP A 48 -14.12 -15.98 4.94
CA TRP A 48 -13.59 -14.77 4.29
C TRP A 48 -14.55 -14.17 3.28
N ARG A 49 -15.24 -14.99 2.47
CA ARG A 49 -16.26 -14.52 1.52
C ARG A 49 -17.42 -13.84 2.26
N TYR A 50 -17.83 -14.40 3.40
CA TYR A 50 -18.81 -13.77 4.29
C TYR A 50 -18.33 -12.41 4.79
N LEU A 51 -17.10 -12.32 5.33
CA LEU A 51 -16.54 -11.04 5.79
C LEU A 51 -16.40 -10.00 4.68
N SER A 52 -16.03 -10.41 3.47
CA SER A 52 -16.02 -9.53 2.30
C SER A 52 -17.43 -9.05 1.94
N GLY A 53 -18.43 -9.91 2.06
CA GLY A 53 -19.84 -9.54 1.92
C GLY A 53 -20.26 -8.52 2.99
N ALA A 54 -19.95 -8.79 4.26
CA ALA A 54 -20.22 -7.90 5.37
C ALA A 54 -19.56 -6.51 5.16
N ALA A 55 -18.32 -6.48 4.69
CA ALA A 55 -17.61 -5.24 4.35
C ALA A 55 -18.35 -4.43 3.27
N ARG A 56 -18.88 -5.08 2.23
CA ARG A 56 -19.69 -4.40 1.19
C ARG A 56 -21.00 -3.82 1.73
N THR A 57 -21.56 -4.41 2.79
CA THR A 57 -22.80 -3.92 3.42
C THR A 57 -22.57 -2.80 4.44
N LEU A 58 -21.33 -2.48 4.80
CA LEU A 58 -21.01 -1.41 5.76
C LEU A 58 -21.70 -0.07 5.46
N PRO A 59 -21.77 0.42 4.21
CA PRO A 59 -22.46 1.68 3.92
C PRO A 59 -23.96 1.63 4.27
N ALA A 60 -24.61 0.50 4.00
CA ALA A 60 -26.02 0.30 4.31
C ALA A 60 -26.26 0.19 5.82
N LEU A 61 -25.38 -0.53 6.54
CA LEU A 61 -25.41 -0.61 8.00
C LEU A 61 -25.21 0.74 8.67
N HIS A 62 -24.29 1.55 8.12
CA HIS A 62 -24.05 2.91 8.61
C HIS A 62 -25.28 3.82 8.36
N ALA A 63 -25.93 3.70 7.21
CA ALA A 63 -27.18 4.42 6.93
C ALA A 63 -28.33 3.99 7.85
N ALA A 64 -28.45 2.69 8.15
CA ALA A 64 -29.44 2.16 9.08
C ALA A 64 -29.20 2.66 10.50
N ALA A 65 -27.96 2.63 10.99
CA ALA A 65 -27.58 3.14 12.30
C ALA A 65 -27.87 4.65 12.46
N ARG A 66 -27.70 5.43 11.37
CA ARG A 66 -28.07 6.86 11.34
C ARG A 66 -29.58 7.07 11.42
N ARG A 67 -30.38 6.30 10.67
CA ARG A 67 -31.85 6.37 10.71
C ARG A 67 -32.40 5.97 12.08
N ALA A 68 -31.76 5.01 12.74
CA ALA A 68 -32.13 4.56 14.08
C ALA A 68 -31.77 5.57 15.20
N GLY A 69 -31.17 6.72 14.88
CA GLY A 69 -30.79 7.72 15.88
C GLY A 69 -29.63 7.29 16.80
N LEU A 70 -29.01 6.13 16.54
CA LEU A 70 -27.90 5.57 17.30
C LEU A 70 -26.55 6.27 17.00
N ALA A 71 -26.55 7.18 16.02
CA ALA A 71 -25.40 7.99 15.63
C ALA A 71 -25.35 9.37 16.32
N ARG A 72 -25.93 9.52 17.52
CA ARG A 72 -25.95 10.78 18.30
C ARG A 72 -24.73 11.02 19.22
N GLY A 73 -23.81 10.07 19.33
CA GLY A 73 -22.46 10.33 19.88
C GLY A 73 -21.58 11.08 18.85
N PRO A 74 -20.42 11.66 19.24
CA PRO A 74 -19.56 12.39 18.30
C PRO A 74 -19.36 11.52 17.08
N ALA A 75 -19.94 11.96 15.97
CA ALA A 75 -20.03 11.17 14.78
C ALA A 75 -18.60 10.76 14.43
N VAL A 76 -18.29 9.47 14.52
CA VAL A 76 -17.33 8.88 13.59
C VAL A 76 -18.06 8.94 12.27
N ALA A 77 -18.10 10.15 11.70
CA ALA A 77 -18.62 10.42 10.40
C ALA A 77 -17.93 9.40 9.49
N GLY A 78 -18.71 8.55 8.82
CA GLY A 78 -18.19 7.75 7.72
C GLY A 78 -17.29 8.65 6.88
N PRO A 79 -16.12 8.18 6.43
CA PRO A 79 -15.01 9.01 6.03
C PRO A 79 -15.52 10.17 5.18
N ALA A 80 -15.53 11.36 5.77
CA ALA A 80 -15.89 12.57 5.06
C ALA A 80 -15.06 12.61 3.77
N PRO A 81 -15.45 13.34 2.72
CA PRO A 81 -14.60 13.51 1.53
C PRO A 81 -13.12 13.86 1.86
N LEU A 82 -12.88 14.49 3.01
CA LEU A 82 -11.57 14.76 3.63
C LEU A 82 -10.81 13.54 4.19
N ALA A 83 -11.49 12.48 4.59
CA ALA A 83 -10.91 11.29 5.20
C ALA A 83 -10.28 10.33 4.18
N LEU A 84 -10.63 10.40 2.89
CA LEU A 84 -9.89 9.72 1.82
C LEU A 84 -8.73 10.57 1.28
N ALA A 85 -8.80 11.90 1.40
CA ALA A 85 -7.72 12.79 0.96
C ALA A 85 -6.42 12.56 1.75
N ALA A 86 -6.54 12.24 3.04
CA ALA A 86 -5.44 11.91 3.91
C ALA A 86 -4.64 10.65 3.47
N PRO A 87 -5.23 9.45 3.41
CA PRO A 87 -4.53 8.25 2.95
C PRO A 87 -4.08 8.38 1.50
N ALA A 88 -4.83 9.08 0.64
CA ALA A 88 -4.39 9.38 -0.72
C ALA A 88 -3.09 10.19 -0.74
N ARG A 89 -2.98 11.24 0.08
CA ARG A 89 -1.74 12.04 0.19
C ARG A 89 -0.59 11.23 0.76
N ILE A 90 -0.84 10.42 1.79
CA ILE A 90 0.17 9.56 2.40
C ILE A 90 0.69 8.54 1.39
N LEU A 91 -0.19 7.88 0.64
CA LEU A 91 0.20 6.92 -0.39
C LEU A 91 0.90 7.60 -1.57
N LEU A 92 0.42 8.75 -2.03
CA LEU A 92 1.10 9.50 -3.09
C LEU A 92 2.49 9.96 -2.67
N ALA A 93 2.65 10.45 -1.44
CA ALA A 93 3.96 10.88 -0.94
C ALA A 93 4.88 9.69 -0.65
N GLY A 94 4.36 8.63 -0.05
CA GLY A 94 5.12 7.44 0.34
C GLY A 94 5.50 6.54 -0.84
N LEU A 95 4.63 6.39 -1.85
CA LEU A 95 4.92 5.59 -3.05
C LEU A 95 5.48 6.42 -4.20
N GLY A 96 5.07 7.68 -4.33
CA GLY A 96 5.41 8.50 -5.48
C GLY A 96 6.90 8.66 -5.66
N TRP A 97 7.63 9.02 -4.61
CA TRP A 97 9.08 9.19 -4.70
C TRP A 97 9.82 7.87 -5.00
N PRO A 98 9.60 6.76 -4.26
CA PRO A 98 10.28 5.49 -4.58
C PRO A 98 9.97 4.97 -5.98
N VAL A 99 8.71 4.98 -6.39
CA VAL A 99 8.28 4.43 -7.69
C VAL A 99 8.76 5.28 -8.85
N LEU A 100 8.67 6.62 -8.75
CA LEU A 100 9.21 7.51 -9.79
C LEU A 100 10.72 7.41 -9.88
N SER A 101 11.40 7.35 -8.74
CA SER A 101 12.85 7.15 -8.68
C SER A 101 13.28 5.85 -9.36
N TRP A 102 12.59 4.75 -9.05
CA TRP A 102 12.80 3.48 -9.73
C TRP A 102 12.60 3.62 -11.24
N LEU A 103 11.47 4.17 -11.69
CA LEU A 103 11.19 4.37 -13.12
C LEU A 103 12.28 5.17 -13.84
N LEU A 104 12.75 6.26 -13.23
CA LEU A 104 13.69 7.20 -13.84
C LEU A 104 15.12 6.68 -13.90
N VAL A 105 15.52 5.83 -12.95
CA VAL A 105 16.91 5.36 -12.83
C VAL A 105 17.07 3.94 -13.39
N VAL A 106 16.02 3.14 -13.39
CA VAL A 106 16.09 1.71 -13.75
C VAL A 106 15.53 1.43 -15.15
N PRO A 107 14.21 1.35 -15.41
CA PRO A 107 13.71 1.05 -16.75
C PRO A 107 13.96 2.15 -17.76
N LEU A 108 13.78 3.43 -17.40
CA LEU A 108 13.91 4.50 -18.37
C LEU A 108 15.31 4.51 -18.99
N PRO A 109 16.42 4.52 -18.24
CA PRO A 109 17.75 4.48 -18.84
C PRO A 109 18.05 3.14 -19.51
N TYR A 110 17.57 2.02 -18.96
CA TYR A 110 17.75 0.69 -19.55
C TYR A 110 17.22 0.62 -21.00
N PHE A 111 16.05 1.20 -21.25
CA PHE A 111 15.44 1.23 -22.59
C PHE A 111 15.93 2.41 -23.43
N VAL A 112 16.06 3.61 -22.87
CA VAL A 112 16.45 4.81 -23.64
C VAL A 112 17.88 4.71 -24.17
N PHE A 113 18.80 4.12 -23.39
CA PHE A 113 20.19 3.93 -23.81
C PHE A 113 20.45 2.60 -24.50
N ASP A 114 19.41 1.78 -24.69
CA ASP A 114 19.52 0.49 -25.37
C ASP A 114 20.61 -0.40 -24.75
N ILE A 115 20.52 -0.56 -23.43
CA ILE A 115 21.49 -1.30 -22.62
C ILE A 115 21.67 -2.75 -23.10
N PRO A 116 20.60 -3.51 -23.48
CA PRO A 116 20.76 -4.87 -24.00
C PRO A 116 21.72 -4.95 -25.19
N ASP A 117 21.54 -4.10 -26.21
CA ASP A 117 22.37 -4.12 -27.41
C ASP A 117 23.78 -3.57 -27.15
N ARG A 118 23.95 -2.68 -26.17
CA ARG A 118 25.29 -2.24 -25.74
C ARG A 118 26.04 -3.36 -25.03
N ILE A 119 25.40 -4.04 -24.07
CA ILE A 119 25.96 -5.21 -23.38
C ILE A 119 26.37 -6.28 -24.41
N ALA A 120 25.53 -6.55 -25.42
CA ALA A 120 25.85 -7.50 -26.48
C ALA A 120 27.09 -7.12 -27.31
N ARG A 121 27.41 -5.83 -27.43
CA ARG A 121 28.54 -5.33 -28.23
C ARG A 121 29.82 -5.09 -27.43
N THR A 122 29.69 -4.56 -26.21
CA THR A 122 30.82 -4.09 -25.39
C THR A 122 31.03 -4.90 -24.11
N GLY A 123 30.17 -5.87 -23.83
CA GLY A 123 30.23 -6.70 -22.62
C GLY A 123 29.50 -6.07 -21.45
N VAL A 124 30.12 -5.09 -20.77
CA VAL A 124 29.57 -4.49 -19.54
C VAL A 124 29.29 -3.01 -19.74
N VAL A 125 28.14 -2.54 -19.24
CA VAL A 125 27.77 -1.12 -19.20
C VAL A 125 27.41 -0.77 -17.78
N ASP A 126 28.27 -0.04 -17.07
CA ASP A 126 28.02 0.38 -15.70
C ASP A 126 26.85 1.40 -15.65
N PRO A 127 25.78 1.19 -14.88
CA PRO A 127 24.70 2.17 -14.69
C PRO A 127 25.21 3.55 -14.27
N LYS A 128 26.29 3.61 -13.49
CA LYS A 128 26.87 4.87 -12.98
C LYS A 128 27.45 5.72 -14.10
N SER A 129 27.87 5.08 -15.19
CA SER A 129 28.41 5.78 -16.37
C SER A 129 27.37 6.60 -17.13
N LEU A 130 26.08 6.41 -16.84
CA LEU A 130 24.98 7.16 -17.46
C LEU A 130 24.77 8.54 -16.82
N TRP A 131 25.29 8.76 -15.60
CA TRP A 131 25.23 10.06 -14.96
C TRP A 131 26.24 11.03 -15.59
N PRO A 132 25.92 12.33 -15.65
CA PRO A 132 26.86 13.30 -16.16
C PRO A 132 28.11 13.36 -15.28
N GLY A 133 29.29 13.35 -15.89
CA GLY A 133 30.58 13.46 -15.20
C GLY A 133 31.00 14.91 -14.87
N GLY A 134 32.16 15.04 -14.24
CA GLY A 134 32.81 16.34 -13.99
C GLY A 134 32.07 17.23 -12.99
N VAL A 135 32.03 18.54 -13.24
CA VAL A 135 31.39 19.53 -12.34
C VAL A 135 29.88 19.30 -12.24
N LEU A 136 29.24 18.87 -13.34
CA LEU A 136 27.80 18.64 -13.37
C LEU A 136 27.39 17.47 -12.45
N PHE A 137 28.26 16.46 -12.28
CA PHE A 137 28.06 15.39 -11.31
C PHE A 137 27.89 15.94 -9.89
N TRP A 138 28.80 16.80 -9.46
CA TRP A 138 28.80 17.36 -8.10
C TRP A 138 27.59 18.27 -7.85
N VAL A 139 27.17 19.03 -8.86
CA VAL A 139 25.98 19.88 -8.79
C VAL A 139 24.70 19.02 -8.67
N LEU A 140 24.64 17.90 -9.39
CA LEU A 140 23.47 17.01 -9.40
C LEU A 140 23.53 15.91 -8.33
N LEU A 141 24.63 15.78 -7.58
CA LEU A 141 24.84 14.71 -6.61
C LEU A 141 23.67 14.54 -5.62
N PRO A 142 23.07 15.59 -5.04
CA PRO A 142 21.92 15.42 -4.14
C PRO A 142 20.71 14.78 -4.84
N LEU A 143 20.45 15.16 -6.10
CA LEU A 143 19.37 14.58 -6.89
C LEU A 143 19.67 13.12 -7.25
N ILE A 144 20.91 12.83 -7.66
CA ILE A 144 21.36 11.47 -7.96
C ILE A 144 21.16 10.57 -6.74
N LEU A 145 21.64 10.99 -5.56
CA LEU A 145 21.48 10.23 -4.32
C LEU A 145 20.01 10.04 -3.96
N ALA A 146 19.17 11.07 -4.10
CA ALA A 146 17.74 10.98 -3.80
C ALA A 146 17.02 9.99 -4.75
N LEU A 147 17.33 10.01 -6.04
CA LEU A 147 16.75 9.08 -7.01
C LEU A 147 17.27 7.65 -6.81
N THR A 148 18.58 7.47 -6.65
CA THR A 148 19.16 6.15 -6.40
C THR A 148 18.58 5.52 -5.13
N PHE A 149 18.49 6.28 -4.03
CA PHE A 149 17.92 5.77 -2.79
C PHE A 149 16.42 5.47 -2.91
N GLY A 150 15.65 6.32 -3.61
CA GLY A 150 14.25 6.04 -3.89
C GLY A 150 14.06 4.75 -4.70
N ALA A 151 14.90 4.50 -5.69
CA ALA A 151 14.90 3.26 -6.46
C ALA A 151 15.22 2.04 -5.59
N TYR A 152 16.21 2.13 -4.69
CA TYR A 152 16.50 1.07 -3.71
C TYR A 152 15.32 0.79 -2.79
N VAL A 153 14.60 1.82 -2.33
CA VAL A 153 13.39 1.64 -1.51
C VAL A 153 12.33 0.85 -2.27
N ALA A 154 12.13 1.13 -3.56
CA ALA A 154 11.17 0.39 -4.38
C ALA A 154 11.60 -1.07 -4.63
N LEU A 155 12.90 -1.32 -4.80
CA LEU A 155 13.46 -2.66 -5.08
C LEU A 155 13.59 -3.55 -3.84
N ALA A 156 14.01 -2.99 -2.70
CA ALA A 156 14.20 -3.74 -1.45
C ALA A 156 12.88 -4.14 -0.77
N GLY A 157 11.75 -3.64 -1.28
CA GLY A 157 10.43 -4.18 -1.04
C GLY A 157 9.66 -3.59 0.14
N GLY A 158 8.70 -4.38 0.66
CA GLY A 158 7.58 -3.92 1.46
C GLY A 158 7.94 -3.21 2.77
N TRP A 159 9.07 -3.52 3.40
CA TRP A 159 9.45 -2.92 4.68
C TRP A 159 9.99 -1.49 4.55
N LEU A 160 10.82 -1.20 3.53
CA LEU A 160 11.26 0.17 3.24
C LEU A 160 10.12 1.03 2.68
N LEU A 161 9.24 0.43 1.87
CA LEU A 161 8.02 1.11 1.41
C LEU A 161 7.08 1.41 2.58
N ALA A 162 6.94 0.50 3.54
CA ALA A 162 6.19 0.77 4.77
C ALA A 162 6.83 1.89 5.59
N ALA A 163 8.16 1.91 5.72
CA ALA A 163 8.87 2.97 6.43
C ALA A 163 8.66 4.34 5.77
N THR A 164 8.77 4.44 4.45
CA THR A 164 8.52 5.69 3.71
C THR A 164 7.06 6.15 3.81
N ILE A 165 6.09 5.22 3.78
CA ILE A 165 4.68 5.53 4.05
C ILE A 165 4.47 6.03 5.49
N GLY A 166 5.12 5.40 6.47
CA GLY A 166 5.08 5.83 7.87
C GLY A 166 5.63 7.25 8.05
N LEU A 167 6.79 7.53 7.45
CA LEU A 167 7.42 8.86 7.45
C LEU A 167 6.55 9.90 6.73
N ALA A 168 5.97 9.55 5.58
CA ALA A 168 5.04 10.42 4.86
C ALA A 168 3.80 10.73 5.72
N GLY A 169 3.26 9.73 6.42
CA GLY A 169 2.16 9.92 7.36
C GLY A 169 2.51 10.85 8.52
N ALA A 170 3.70 10.67 9.12
CA ALA A 170 4.20 11.54 10.17
C ALA A 170 4.38 12.98 9.68
N ALA A 171 4.99 13.18 8.52
CA ALA A 171 5.20 14.50 7.92
C ALA A 171 3.88 15.20 7.58
N VAL A 172 2.93 14.48 6.94
CA VAL A 172 1.60 15.01 6.63
C VAL A 172 0.83 15.34 7.92
N GLY A 173 0.94 14.49 8.94
CA GLY A 173 0.32 14.72 10.25
C GLY A 173 0.89 15.93 10.97
N ALA A 174 2.22 16.09 10.98
CA ALA A 174 2.90 17.24 11.54
C ALA A 174 2.52 18.54 10.82
N ALA A 175 2.58 18.56 9.48
CA ALA A 175 2.22 19.71 8.66
C ALA A 175 0.76 20.14 8.85
N CYS A 176 -0.15 19.19 9.05
CA CYS A 176 -1.57 19.46 9.29
C CYS A 176 -1.92 19.63 10.78
N ARG A 177 -0.93 19.54 11.71
CA ARG A 177 -1.13 19.51 13.17
C ARG A 177 -2.20 18.50 13.62
N ARG A 178 -2.24 17.34 12.98
CA ARG A 178 -3.27 16.30 13.15
C ARG A 178 -2.62 14.96 13.44
N ILE A 179 -2.47 14.64 14.73
CA ILE A 179 -1.86 13.39 15.23
C ILE A 179 -2.49 12.13 14.61
N TRP A 180 -3.80 12.14 14.35
CA TRP A 180 -4.48 10.99 13.75
C TRP A 180 -3.99 10.63 12.34
N LEU A 181 -3.40 11.57 11.59
CA LEU A 181 -2.79 11.30 10.29
C LEU A 181 -1.45 10.57 10.42
N ALA A 182 -0.66 10.93 11.43
CA ALA A 182 0.56 10.21 11.78
C ALA A 182 0.23 8.77 12.22
N VAL A 183 -0.81 8.61 13.03
CA VAL A 183 -1.34 7.29 13.42
C VAL A 183 -1.84 6.51 12.22
N ALA A 184 -2.56 7.14 11.27
CA ALA A 184 -3.04 6.48 10.06
C ALA A 184 -1.88 6.01 9.16
N GLY A 185 -0.82 6.82 9.00
CA GLY A 185 0.38 6.42 8.26
C GLY A 185 1.13 5.27 8.93
N LEU A 186 1.30 5.32 10.24
CA LEU A 186 1.88 4.21 11.02
C LEU A 186 1.02 2.94 10.94
N ALA A 187 -0.31 3.07 10.96
CA ALA A 187 -1.22 1.95 10.80
C ALA A 187 -1.16 1.34 9.38
N LEU A 188 -1.02 2.17 8.34
CA LEU A 188 -0.80 1.72 6.96
C LEU A 188 0.54 1.00 6.81
N ALA A 189 1.61 1.56 7.39
CA ALA A 189 2.93 0.93 7.42
C ALA A 189 2.90 -0.41 8.17
N ALA A 190 2.28 -0.45 9.34
CA ALA A 190 2.11 -1.67 10.13
C ALA A 190 1.25 -2.71 9.42
N ALA A 191 0.19 -2.30 8.70
CA ALA A 191 -0.64 -3.22 7.92
C ALA A 191 0.12 -3.78 6.71
N ALA A 192 0.94 -2.97 6.03
CA ALA A 192 1.80 -3.43 4.94
C ALA A 192 2.85 -4.44 5.44
N LEU A 193 3.53 -4.11 6.54
CA LEU A 193 4.46 -5.03 7.21
C LEU A 193 3.78 -6.33 7.63
N LEU A 194 2.62 -6.24 8.30
CA LEU A 194 1.86 -7.41 8.75
C LEU A 194 1.40 -8.28 7.57
N ALA A 195 0.99 -7.69 6.45
CA ALA A 195 0.61 -8.44 5.25
C ALA A 195 1.78 -9.25 4.68
N VAL A 196 2.99 -8.66 4.66
CA VAL A 196 4.22 -9.36 4.27
C VAL A 196 4.53 -10.50 5.25
N THR A 197 4.46 -10.26 6.56
CA THR A 197 4.73 -11.30 7.58
C THR A 197 3.70 -12.44 7.55
N VAL A 198 2.41 -12.12 7.39
CA VAL A 198 1.32 -13.12 7.35
C VAL A 198 1.35 -13.95 6.08
N ALA A 199 1.88 -13.41 4.97
CA ALA A 199 2.11 -14.15 3.74
C ALA A 199 3.25 -15.19 3.86
N GLY A 200 3.94 -15.26 5.01
CA GLY A 200 5.05 -16.20 5.23
C GLY A 200 6.29 -15.84 4.42
N LEU A 201 6.39 -14.60 3.92
CA LEU A 201 7.55 -14.12 3.20
C LEU A 201 8.66 -13.82 4.23
N PRO A 202 9.87 -14.39 4.07
CA PRO A 202 11.00 -14.09 4.93
C PRO A 202 11.22 -12.58 4.95
N MET A 203 11.15 -11.96 6.14
CA MET A 203 11.27 -10.50 6.30
C MET A 203 12.65 -9.97 5.87
N PHE A 204 13.62 -10.87 5.68
CA PHE A 204 15.00 -10.60 5.29
C PHE A 204 15.39 -11.12 3.90
N ASP A 205 14.54 -11.94 3.25
CA ASP A 205 14.72 -12.19 1.81
C ASP A 205 14.03 -11.05 1.08
N ALA A 206 14.71 -10.48 0.09
CA ALA A 206 14.19 -9.35 -0.68
C ALA A 206 12.76 -9.66 -1.13
N ASP A 207 11.78 -8.92 -0.59
CA ASP A 207 10.39 -9.00 -1.03
C ASP A 207 10.40 -8.66 -2.52
N PRO A 208 10.09 -9.63 -3.42
CA PRO A 208 10.26 -9.47 -4.87
C PRO A 208 9.15 -8.58 -5.47
N GLY A 209 8.82 -7.47 -4.79
CA GLY A 209 7.84 -6.49 -5.18
C GLY A 209 6.42 -6.73 -4.67
N TYR A 210 6.14 -7.72 -3.80
CA TYR A 210 4.77 -7.96 -3.32
C TYR A 210 4.25 -6.78 -2.48
N GLY A 211 5.08 -6.19 -1.61
CA GLY A 211 4.72 -5.01 -0.84
C GLY A 211 4.40 -3.81 -1.74
N ALA A 212 5.21 -3.59 -2.78
CA ALA A 212 4.96 -2.56 -3.79
C ALA A 212 3.64 -2.79 -4.52
N ALA A 213 3.38 -4.02 -4.98
CA ALA A 213 2.15 -4.36 -5.68
C ALA A 213 0.89 -4.27 -4.78
N LEU A 214 0.98 -4.69 -3.52
CA LEU A 214 -0.11 -4.57 -2.57
C LEU A 214 -0.48 -3.09 -2.35
N LEU A 215 0.52 -2.27 -2.02
CA LEU A 215 0.34 -0.83 -1.79
C LEU A 215 -0.13 -0.12 -3.07
N GLY A 216 0.41 -0.53 -4.23
CA GLY A 216 -0.02 -0.07 -5.54
C GLY A 216 -1.48 -0.40 -5.83
N THR A 217 -1.92 -1.62 -5.51
CA THR A 217 -3.32 -2.05 -5.67
C THR A 217 -4.26 -1.22 -4.79
N VAL A 218 -3.86 -0.93 -3.55
CA VAL A 218 -4.61 -0.03 -2.66
C VAL A 218 -4.68 1.38 -3.26
N ALA A 219 -3.57 1.90 -3.81
CA ALA A 219 -3.53 3.21 -4.46
C ALA A 219 -4.44 3.27 -5.70
N VAL A 220 -4.39 2.27 -6.58
CA VAL A 220 -5.29 2.15 -7.75
C VAL A 220 -6.75 2.12 -7.29
N GLY A 221 -7.07 1.31 -6.28
CA GLY A 221 -8.42 1.23 -5.76
C GLY A 221 -8.93 2.56 -5.22
N LEU A 222 -8.10 3.27 -4.45
CA LEU A 222 -8.44 4.61 -3.97
C LEU A 222 -8.59 5.62 -5.11
N GLY A 223 -7.77 5.56 -6.15
CA GLY A 223 -7.90 6.43 -7.33
C GLY A 223 -9.17 6.17 -8.14
N LEU A 224 -9.54 4.90 -8.34
CA LEU A 224 -10.72 4.52 -9.10
C LEU A 224 -12.02 4.82 -8.34
N TRP A 225 -12.10 4.43 -7.06
CA TRP A 225 -13.33 4.51 -6.25
C TRP A 225 -13.44 5.76 -5.37
N GLY A 226 -12.35 6.52 -5.18
CA GLY A 226 -12.32 7.74 -4.39
C GLY A 226 -12.97 8.94 -5.09
N ARG A 227 -14.31 8.93 -5.22
CA ARG A 227 -15.08 10.01 -5.88
C ARG A 227 -14.92 11.39 -5.23
N SER A 228 -14.49 11.44 -3.97
CA SER A 228 -14.20 12.69 -3.26
C SER A 228 -12.82 13.29 -3.55
N LEU A 229 -11.95 12.57 -4.26
CA LEU A 229 -10.61 13.03 -4.61
C LEU A 229 -10.65 13.87 -5.89
N GLY A 230 -9.78 14.88 -5.98
CA GLY A 230 -9.63 15.66 -7.20
C GLY A 230 -9.18 14.77 -8.37
N ARG A 231 -9.60 15.11 -9.61
CA ARG A 231 -9.27 14.32 -10.82
C ARG A 231 -7.77 14.06 -10.95
N TRP A 232 -6.95 15.06 -10.64
CA TRP A 232 -5.49 14.95 -10.69
C TRP A 232 -4.94 13.95 -9.67
N GLN A 233 -5.41 13.99 -8.42
CA GLN A 233 -4.99 13.03 -7.38
C GLN A 233 -5.40 11.60 -7.73
N ARG A 234 -6.59 11.42 -8.31
CA ARG A 234 -7.06 10.12 -8.79
C ARG A 234 -6.18 9.59 -9.91
N GLY A 235 -5.85 10.42 -10.88
CA GLY A 235 -4.93 10.09 -11.98
C GLY A 235 -3.59 9.63 -11.44
N TRP A 236 -2.95 10.43 -10.58
CA TRP A 236 -1.66 10.07 -9.99
C TRP A 236 -1.69 8.80 -9.15
N LEU A 237 -2.74 8.58 -8.35
CA LEU A 237 -2.88 7.36 -7.57
C LEU A 237 -2.96 6.12 -8.46
N VAL A 238 -3.70 6.21 -9.57
CA VAL A 238 -3.78 5.12 -10.54
C VAL A 238 -2.44 4.93 -11.23
N THR A 239 -1.80 5.98 -11.73
CA THR A 239 -0.51 5.90 -12.43
C THR A 239 0.59 5.35 -11.53
N VAL A 240 0.80 5.93 -10.35
CA VAL A 240 1.80 5.47 -9.37
C VAL A 240 1.45 4.08 -8.87
N GLY A 241 0.17 3.77 -8.65
CA GLY A 241 -0.26 2.46 -8.19
C GLY A 241 -0.01 1.35 -9.22
N LEU A 242 -0.24 1.63 -10.50
CA LEU A 242 0.09 0.71 -11.60
C LEU A 242 1.60 0.55 -11.75
N ALA A 243 2.36 1.65 -11.65
CA ALA A 243 3.82 1.59 -11.70
C ALA A 243 4.41 0.81 -10.51
N ALA A 244 3.84 0.94 -9.32
CA ALA A 244 4.22 0.13 -8.15
C ALA A 244 3.92 -1.36 -8.36
N ALA A 245 2.80 -1.71 -9.00
CA ALA A 245 2.52 -3.09 -9.39
C ALA A 245 3.47 -3.62 -10.48
N ALA A 246 3.96 -2.75 -11.36
CA ALA A 246 4.95 -3.11 -12.37
C ALA A 246 6.30 -3.52 -11.76
N VAL A 247 6.63 -3.06 -10.54
CA VAL A 247 7.84 -3.51 -9.81
C VAL A 247 7.80 -5.01 -9.54
N LEU A 248 6.64 -5.57 -9.15
CA LEU A 248 6.44 -7.02 -8.99
C LEU A 248 6.61 -7.75 -10.32
N ALA A 249 5.99 -7.23 -11.40
CA ALA A 249 6.14 -7.82 -12.72
C ALA A 249 7.59 -7.84 -13.19
N ALA A 250 8.36 -6.78 -12.89
CA ALA A 250 9.78 -6.72 -13.23
C ALA A 250 10.60 -7.81 -12.50
N HIS A 251 10.29 -8.13 -11.23
CA HIS A 251 10.98 -9.21 -10.52
C HIS A 251 10.67 -10.62 -11.07
N HIS A 252 9.53 -10.80 -11.73
CA HIS A 252 9.08 -12.11 -12.21
C HIS A 252 9.20 -12.30 -13.73
N THR A 253 9.73 -11.31 -14.45
CA THR A 253 9.99 -11.41 -15.89
C THR A 253 11.48 -11.49 -16.15
N THR A 254 11.89 -12.21 -17.20
CA THR A 254 13.30 -12.33 -17.60
C THR A 254 13.90 -10.95 -17.91
N LEU A 255 13.16 -10.12 -18.64
CA LEU A 255 13.54 -8.75 -18.97
C LEU A 255 13.71 -7.88 -17.72
N GLY A 256 12.76 -7.92 -16.79
CA GLY A 256 12.84 -7.13 -15.58
C GLY A 256 13.94 -7.59 -14.62
N ALA A 257 14.18 -8.91 -14.53
CA ALA A 257 15.29 -9.46 -13.78
C ALA A 257 16.65 -9.03 -14.35
N ALA A 258 16.82 -9.05 -15.67
CA ALA A 258 18.03 -8.55 -16.33
C ALA A 258 18.25 -7.04 -16.09
N MET A 259 17.18 -6.26 -16.16
CA MET A 259 17.20 -4.82 -15.87
C MET A 259 17.55 -4.52 -14.41
N HIS A 260 17.00 -5.26 -13.45
CA HIS A 260 17.33 -5.11 -12.04
C HIS A 260 18.75 -5.55 -11.73
N ALA A 261 19.20 -6.66 -12.30
CA ALA A 261 20.58 -7.13 -12.17
C ALA A 261 21.55 -6.07 -12.69
N TRP A 262 21.33 -5.56 -13.90
CA TRP A 262 22.14 -4.48 -14.47
C TRP A 262 22.23 -3.27 -13.56
N TYR A 263 21.12 -2.81 -12.97
CA TYR A 263 21.13 -1.63 -12.09
C TYR A 263 21.85 -1.88 -10.76
N LEU A 264 21.84 -3.12 -10.26
CA LEU A 264 22.42 -3.49 -8.97
C LEU A 264 23.91 -3.86 -9.05
N ASP A 265 24.42 -4.15 -10.25
CA ASP A 265 25.85 -4.34 -10.55
C ASP A 265 26.65 -3.01 -10.43
#